data_AF-A0A9J6BKF5-F1
#
_entry.id   AF-A0A9J6BKF5-F1
#
_cell.length_a   1.000
_cell.length_b   1.000
_cell.length_c   1.000
_cell.angle_alpha   90.00
_cell.angle_beta   90.00
_cell.angle_gamma   90.00
#
_symmetry.space_group_name_H-M   'P 1'
#
loop_
_entity.id
_entity.type
_entity.pdbx_description
1 polymer ?
#
loop_
_entity_poly.entity_id
_entity_poly.type
_entity_poly.pdbx_seq_one_letter_code
_entity_poly.pdbx_strand_id
1 'polypeptide(L)'
;MSLKSTLRVAANARQFSRSSVVLKDEIHPGYFRLKKIQEHFQKNDGLPVHLKGGPLDKVLYGITVVACIYGLGQFGKLIYDLGFAPPKKD
;
A
#
# COMPACT_ATOMS: atom_id res chain seq x y z
N MET A 1 48.91 25.81 15.56
CA MET A 1 48.04 24.85 14.84
C MET A 1 48.05 25.24 13.36
N SER A 2 48.63 24.39 12.51
CA SER A 2 49.00 24.76 11.13
C SER A 2 47.78 24.89 10.22
N LEU A 3 47.58 26.05 9.58
CA LEU A 3 46.50 26.32 8.61
C LEU A 3 46.40 25.25 7.49
N LYS A 4 47.50 24.53 7.24
CA LYS A 4 47.58 23.51 6.20
C LYS A 4 46.86 22.21 6.58
N SER A 5 46.64 21.93 7.87
CA SER A 5 45.93 20.72 8.30
C SER A 5 44.41 20.89 8.31
N THR A 6 43.89 22.10 8.55
CA THR A 6 42.45 22.40 8.51
C THR A 6 41.90 22.41 7.09
N LEU A 7 42.66 22.95 6.12
CA LEU A 7 42.29 22.92 4.70
C LEU A 7 42.18 21.49 4.14
N ARG A 8 43.00 20.55 4.63
CA ARG A 8 42.93 19.14 4.21
C ARG A 8 41.69 18.40 4.70
N VAL A 9 41.12 18.82 5.83
CA VAL A 9 39.86 18.27 6.36
C VAL A 9 38.66 18.79 5.57
N ALA A 10 38.67 20.07 5.18
CA ALA A 10 37.62 20.64 4.32
C ALA A 10 37.63 20.06 2.89
N ALA A 11 38.83 19.81 2.33
CA ALA A 11 38.98 19.18 1.01
C ALA A 11 38.56 17.70 0.96
N ASN A 12 38.44 17.03 2.11
CA ASN A 12 37.97 15.64 2.23
C ASN A 12 36.59 15.55 2.92
N ALA A 13 35.86 16.65 3.02
CA ALA A 13 34.44 16.59 3.35
C ALA A 13 33.76 15.83 2.21
N ARG A 14 33.44 14.54 2.44
CA ARG A 14 32.70 13.71 1.49
C ARG A 14 31.52 14.53 0.99
N GLN A 15 31.50 14.77 -0.32
CA GLN A 15 30.39 15.40 -1.01
C GLN A 15 29.18 14.50 -0.78
N PHE A 16 28.42 14.77 0.29
CA PHE A 16 27.17 14.09 0.58
C PHE A 16 26.35 14.18 -0.68
N SER A 17 26.06 13.02 -1.26
CA SER A 17 25.41 12.82 -2.56
C SER A 17 24.40 13.94 -2.83
N ARG A 18 24.76 14.87 -3.71
CA ARG A 18 23.78 15.78 -4.28
C ARG A 18 23.21 15.07 -5.47
N SER A 19 22.02 14.47 -5.31
CA SER A 19 21.20 14.13 -6.47
C SER A 19 21.04 15.42 -7.27
N SER A 20 21.49 15.44 -8.52
CA SER A 20 21.24 16.56 -9.41
C SER A 20 19.74 16.84 -9.43
N VAL A 21 19.37 18.12 -9.37
CA VAL A 21 17.97 18.51 -9.60
C VAL A 21 17.71 18.22 -11.07
N VAL A 22 17.10 17.06 -11.35
CA VAL A 22 16.71 16.65 -12.70
C VAL A 22 15.76 17.70 -13.25
N LEU A 23 16.08 18.23 -14.44
CA LEU A 23 15.26 19.23 -15.10
C LEU A 23 13.89 18.63 -15.44
N LYS A 24 12.81 19.40 -15.34
CA LYS A 24 11.44 18.89 -15.58
C LYS A 24 11.27 18.29 -16.98
N ASP A 25 12.02 18.78 -17.96
CA ASP A 25 12.00 18.29 -19.36
C ASP A 25 12.70 16.94 -19.53
N GLU A 26 13.52 16.52 -18.57
CA GLU A 26 14.23 15.24 -18.54
C GLU A 26 13.39 14.13 -17.86
N ILE A 27 12.25 14.50 -17.23
CA ILE A 27 11.39 13.57 -16.49
C ILE A 27 10.28 13.05 -17.39
N HIS A 28 10.25 11.73 -17.61
CA HIS A 28 9.19 11.08 -18.36
C HIS A 28 7.78 11.41 -17.79
N PRO A 29 6.78 11.73 -18.62
CA PRO A 29 5.46 12.19 -18.17
C PRO A 29 4.74 11.25 -17.18
N GLY A 30 5.07 9.96 -17.20
CA GLY A 30 4.56 8.96 -16.24
C GLY A 30 4.89 9.25 -14.78
N TYR A 31 6.03 9.87 -14.48
CA TYR A 31 6.43 10.18 -13.10
C TYR A 31 5.53 11.24 -12.44
N PHE A 32 4.95 12.16 -13.21
CA PHE A 32 3.99 13.13 -12.68
C PHE A 32 2.69 12.47 -12.26
N ARG A 33 2.27 11.39 -12.94
CA ARG A 33 1.12 10.58 -12.53
C ARG A 33 1.42 9.83 -11.24
N LEU A 34 2.59 9.21 -11.15
CA LEU A 34 3.04 8.52 -9.94
C LEU A 34 3.06 9.44 -8.72
N LYS A 35 3.58 10.66 -8.86
CA LYS A 35 3.65 11.63 -7.77
C LYS A 35 2.26 12.00 -7.22
N LYS A 36 1.26 12.14 -8.09
CA LYS A 36 -0.14 12.38 -7.68
C LYS A 36 -0.74 11.19 -6.93
N ILE A 37 -0.44 9.96 -7.38
CA ILE A 37 -0.87 8.74 -6.69
C ILE A 37 -0.20 8.64 -5.32
N GLN A 38 1.11 8.91 -5.24
CA GLN A 38 1.85 8.94 -3.99
C GLN A 38 1.26 9.96 -3.01
N GLU A 39 0.97 11.18 -3.46
CA GLU A 39 0.34 12.21 -2.64
C GLU A 39 -1.01 11.76 -2.08
N HIS A 40 -1.84 11.12 -2.90
CA HIS A 40 -3.14 10.57 -2.48
C HIS A 40 -2.98 9.49 -1.39
N PHE A 41 -2.12 8.49 -1.62
CA PHE A 41 -1.90 7.38 -0.69
C PHE A 41 -0.99 7.72 0.51
N GLN A 42 -0.30 8.86 0.51
CA GLN A 42 0.52 9.33 1.64
C GLN A 42 -0.18 10.38 2.51
N LYS A 43 -1.42 10.78 2.16
CA LYS A 43 -2.23 11.67 3.01
C LYS A 43 -2.37 11.08 4.42
N ASN A 44 -2.13 11.88 5.45
CA ASN A 44 -2.28 11.46 6.86
C ASN A 44 -3.75 11.59 7.29
N ASP A 45 -4.59 10.66 6.81
CA ASP A 45 -6.02 10.58 7.12
C ASP A 45 -6.37 9.48 8.14
N GLY A 46 -5.36 8.73 8.61
CA GLY A 46 -5.54 7.62 9.54
C GLY A 46 -6.22 6.39 8.93
N LEU A 47 -6.51 6.39 7.62
CA LEU A 47 -7.12 5.25 6.95
C LEU A 47 -6.06 4.16 6.70
N PRO A 48 -6.41 2.89 6.89
CA PRO A 48 -5.54 1.79 6.49
C PRO A 48 -5.40 1.73 4.96
N VAL A 49 -4.29 1.18 4.48
CA VAL A 49 -3.94 1.18 3.05
C VAL A 49 -5.03 0.59 2.14
N HIS A 50 -5.79 -0.41 2.62
CA HIS A 50 -6.84 -1.09 1.85
C HIS A 50 -8.18 -0.32 1.78
N LEU A 51 -8.30 0.84 2.43
CA LEU A 51 -9.45 1.75 2.34
C LEU A 51 -9.06 3.13 1.81
N LYS A 52 -7.79 3.29 1.42
CA LYS A 52 -7.20 4.60 1.13
C LYS A 52 -7.46 5.09 -0.30
N GLY A 53 -7.81 4.18 -1.22
CA GLY A 53 -8.21 4.49 -2.58
C GLY A 53 -9.61 5.10 -2.70
N GLY A 54 -10.40 5.09 -1.63
CA GLY A 54 -11.65 5.85 -1.52
C GLY A 54 -12.92 5.00 -1.41
N PRO A 55 -14.08 5.50 -1.90
CA PRO A 55 -15.37 4.83 -1.71
C PRO A 55 -15.48 3.44 -2.32
N LEU A 56 -14.82 3.19 -3.46
CA LEU A 56 -14.83 1.88 -4.10
C LEU A 56 -14.20 0.79 -3.23
N ASP A 57 -13.12 1.12 -2.53
CA ASP A 57 -12.46 0.19 -1.59
C ASP A 57 -13.43 -0.26 -0.49
N LYS A 58 -14.28 0.65 0.01
CA LYS A 58 -15.27 0.34 1.05
C LYS A 58 -16.37 -0.59 0.52
N VAL A 59 -16.84 -0.35 -0.70
CA VAL A 59 -17.85 -1.21 -1.35
C VAL A 59 -17.27 -2.59 -1.60
N LEU A 60 -16.07 -2.68 -2.15
CA LEU A 60 -15.39 -3.94 -2.42
C LEU A 60 -15.16 -4.73 -1.13
N TYR A 61 -14.64 -4.07 -0.09
CA TYR A 61 -14.47 -4.67 1.23
C TYR A 61 -15.79 -5.23 1.78
N GLY A 62 -16.87 -4.43 1.72
CA GLY A 62 -18.19 -4.85 2.17
C GLY A 62 -18.70 -6.10 1.45
N ILE A 63 -18.58 -6.13 0.11
CA ILE A 63 -18.97 -7.29 -0.70
C ILE A 63 -18.15 -8.53 -0.31
N THR A 64 -16.83 -8.38 -0.15
CA THR A 64 -15.96 -9.49 0.25
C THR A 64 -16.35 -10.04 1.62
N VAL A 65 -16.60 -9.18 2.61
CA VAL A 65 -17.03 -9.60 3.95
C VAL A 65 -18.35 -10.38 3.89
N VAL A 66 -19.35 -9.87 3.16
CA VAL A 66 -20.64 -10.55 2.99
C VAL A 66 -20.45 -11.93 2.33
N ALA A 67 -19.63 -12.01 1.28
CA ALA A 67 -19.35 -13.26 0.60
C ALA A 67 -18.66 -14.29 1.52
N CYS A 68 -17.70 -13.87 2.34
CA CYS A 68 -17.03 -14.73 3.31
C CYS A 68 -18.00 -15.27 4.37
N ILE A 69 -18.83 -14.40 4.95
CA ILE A 69 -19.83 -14.82 5.95
C ILE A 69 -20.83 -15.79 5.34
N TYR A 70 -21.32 -15.52 4.13
CA TYR A 70 -22.21 -16.42 3.41
C TYR A 70 -21.56 -17.78 3.16
N GLY A 71 -20.30 -17.79 2.70
CA GLY A 71 -19.54 -19.02 2.48
C GLY A 71 -19.37 -19.85 3.75
N LEU A 72 -19.05 -19.21 4.88
CA LEU A 72 -18.96 -19.88 6.18
C LEU A 72 -20.30 -20.46 6.64
N GLY A 73 -21.41 -19.76 6.41
CA GLY A 73 -22.75 -20.27 6.69
C GLY A 73 -23.10 -21.51 5.88
N GLN A 74 -22.81 -21.50 4.58
CA GLN A 74 -23.01 -22.67 3.71
C GLN A 74 -22.11 -23.83 4.10
N PHE A 75 -20.85 -23.55 4.47
CA PHE A 75 -19.94 -24.57 4.97
C PHE A 75 -20.46 -25.22 6.26
N GLY A 76 -20.95 -24.42 7.22
CA GLY A 76 -21.57 -24.94 8.44
C GLY A 76 -22.79 -25.81 8.15
N LYS A 77 -23.67 -25.38 7.23
CA LYS A 77 -24.80 -26.17 6.76
C LYS A 77 -24.35 -27.50 6.13
N LEU A 78 -23.33 -27.47 5.27
CA LEU A 78 -22.80 -28.67 4.64
C LEU A 78 -22.30 -29.68 5.68
N ILE A 79 -21.55 -29.23 6.68
CA ILE A 79 -21.07 -30.10 7.76
C ILE A 79 -22.24 -30.69 8.57
N TYR A 80 -23.27 -29.89 8.86
CA TYR A 80 -24.46 -30.38 9.56
C TYR A 80 -25.22 -31.43 8.73
N ASP A 81 -25.43 -31.15 7.44
CA ASP A 81 -26.16 -32.03 6.53
C ASP A 81 -25.42 -33.37 6.36
N LEU A 82 -24.08 -33.35 6.30
CA LEU A 82 -23.28 -34.57 6.20
C LEU A 82 -23.14 -35.34 7.51
N GLY A 83 -23.09 -34.64 8.65
CA GLY A 83 -22.85 -35.26 9.95
C GLY A 83 -24.11 -35.79 10.63
N PHE A 84 -25.25 -35.12 10.46
CA PHE A 84 -26.43 -35.35 11.30
C PHE A 84 -27.77 -35.35 10.55
N ALA A 85 -27.83 -34.95 9.27
CA ALA A 85 -29.12 -34.95 8.59
C ALA A 85 -29.59 -36.38 8.28
N PRO A 86 -30.87 -36.69 8.56
CA PRO A 86 -31.44 -37.99 8.21
C PRO A 86 -31.48 -38.16 6.69
N PRO A 87 -31.36 -39.41 6.18
CA PRO A 87 -31.41 -39.67 4.75
C PRO A 87 -32.69 -39.09 4.16
N LYS A 88 -32.57 -38.37 3.04
CA LYS A 88 -33.73 -37.87 2.30
C LYS A 88 -34.59 -39.08 1.93
N LYS A 89 -35.84 -39.09 2.39
CA LYS A 89 -36.82 -40.11 1.99
C LYS A 89 -37.25 -39.79 0.55
N ASP A 90 -37.05 -40.75 -0.33
CA ASP A 90 -37.53 -40.75 -1.72
C ASP A 90 -39.07 -40.73 -1.77
#